data_AF-A0A2X2VQA4-F1
#
_entry.id   AF-A0A2X2VQA4-F1
#
_cell.length_a   1.000
_cell.length_b   1.000
_cell.length_c   1.000
_cell.angle_alpha   90.00
_cell.angle_beta   90.00
_cell.angle_gamma   90.00
#
_symmetry.space_group_name_H-M   'P 1'
#
loop_
_entity.id
_entity.type
_entity.pdbx_description
1 polymer ?
#
loop_
_entity_poly.entity_id
_entity_poly.type
_entity_poly.pdbx_seq_one_letter_code
_entity_poly.pdbx_strand_id
1 'polypeptide(L)'
;MGDTFTIEIRFLGVFDTVVSDMVVKENIGYKVAGVLIKNPLTVPYSIAAFLGQASLQDIKTKVSGLGIKKIFHITAYNEWRKNFALTPTEEGYTISMLGAHSDIGGGYAHLDKYTAVLDYFDVKVGDDKTLKEKEKIRQFYINQRISTEKEIAFRNAYDHVKETTVTSAGVGTREIKAEPDFPDKGKTVFTSPYFQIFQTKESDHYILEDSRYISNKYSLVAMNMMLQKGIDNKVPFYKDYKEAIAKGNKVDHPFEHEIPDTDKYKDLKQYMDLMLEESKKEGIGNYTVPSEIYQHICNHYIHLSANFGGLAAIGVKTGDHHLLESVGFVNQPVAPKVSKDGNIYYEREKWYP
;
A
#
# COMPACT_ATOMS: atom_id res chain seq x y z
N MET A 1 -44.80 17.40 -23.46
CA MET A 1 -43.72 18.00 -22.65
C MET A 1 -43.34 16.94 -21.64
N GLY A 2 -42.10 16.48 -21.61
CA GLY A 2 -41.65 15.51 -20.60
C GLY A 2 -41.47 16.22 -19.27
N ASP A 3 -41.99 15.64 -18.20
CA ASP A 3 -41.82 16.20 -16.86
C ASP A 3 -40.32 16.26 -16.51
N THR A 4 -39.86 17.46 -16.18
CA THR A 4 -38.49 17.68 -15.71
C THR A 4 -38.46 17.42 -14.21
N PHE A 5 -37.84 16.31 -13.80
CA PHE A 5 -37.61 16.01 -12.39
C PHE A 5 -36.32 16.69 -11.91
N THR A 6 -36.39 17.41 -10.79
CA THR A 6 -35.19 17.87 -10.08
C THR A 6 -34.76 16.75 -9.14
N ILE A 7 -33.63 16.10 -9.45
CA ILE A 7 -33.02 15.09 -8.57
C ILE A 7 -32.06 15.82 -7.63
N GLU A 8 -32.24 15.60 -6.32
CA GLU A 8 -31.39 16.14 -5.28
C GLU A 8 -30.72 14.98 -4.53
N ILE A 9 -29.40 15.06 -4.34
CA ILE A 9 -28.65 14.06 -3.60
C ILE A 9 -28.63 14.47 -2.13
N ARG A 10 -29.33 13.70 -1.29
CA ARG A 10 -29.44 14.00 0.15
C ARG A 10 -28.11 13.85 0.89
N PHE A 11 -27.35 12.81 0.57
CA PHE A 11 -26.09 12.49 1.22
C PHE A 11 -25.17 11.79 0.24
N LEU A 12 -23.91 12.24 0.19
CA LEU A 12 -22.82 11.59 -0.52
C LEU A 12 -21.74 11.22 0.51
N GLY A 13 -21.69 9.94 0.85
CA GLY A 13 -20.62 9.37 1.67
C GLY A 13 -19.57 8.74 0.79
N VAL A 14 -18.32 9.18 0.89
CA VAL A 14 -17.20 8.65 0.09
C VAL A 14 -16.06 8.20 0.98
N PHE A 15 -15.48 7.05 0.63
CA PHE A 15 -14.29 6.50 1.27
C PHE A 15 -13.12 6.67 0.33
N ASP A 16 -12.13 7.44 0.78
CA ASP A 16 -10.80 7.55 0.22
C ASP A 16 -10.73 7.62 -1.32
N THR A 17 -11.51 8.50 -1.94
CA THR A 17 -11.64 8.61 -3.40
C THR A 17 -10.29 8.61 -4.12
N VAL A 18 -10.13 7.64 -5.01
CA VAL A 18 -9.01 7.52 -5.96
C VAL A 18 -9.61 7.43 -7.36
N VAL A 19 -9.37 8.45 -8.17
CA VAL A 19 -9.72 8.42 -9.59
C VAL A 19 -8.54 7.77 -10.30
N SER A 20 -8.79 6.64 -10.97
CA SER A 20 -7.73 5.74 -11.44
C SER A 20 -6.85 6.40 -12.51
N ASP A 21 -5.75 6.98 -12.05
CA ASP A 21 -4.71 7.52 -12.92
C ASP A 21 -3.79 6.42 -13.49
N MET A 22 -3.90 5.18 -12.98
CA MET A 22 -3.16 4.02 -13.52
C MET A 22 -3.40 3.82 -15.02
N VAL A 23 -4.62 4.09 -15.50
CA VAL A 23 -4.99 3.92 -16.91
C VAL A 23 -4.90 5.25 -17.67
N VAL A 24 -4.47 6.36 -17.08
CA VAL A 24 -4.43 7.66 -17.80
C VAL A 24 -3.06 8.34 -17.65
N LYS A 25 -2.51 8.49 -16.45
CA LYS A 25 -1.17 9.08 -16.22
C LYS A 25 0.00 8.27 -16.76
N GLU A 26 -0.02 6.95 -16.57
CA GLU A 26 1.19 6.12 -16.70
C GLU A 26 1.21 5.23 -17.95
N ASN A 27 0.16 5.25 -18.78
CA ASN A 27 0.07 4.36 -19.94
C ASN A 27 0.28 2.89 -19.55
N ILE A 28 -0.19 2.44 -18.37
CA ILE A 28 0.09 1.08 -17.87
C ILE A 28 -0.50 0.03 -18.81
N GLY A 29 -1.65 0.27 -19.45
CA GLY A 29 -2.16 -0.60 -20.50
C GLY A 29 -1.18 -0.79 -21.66
N TYR A 30 -0.48 0.29 -22.06
CA TYR A 30 0.57 0.24 -23.08
C TYR A 30 1.87 -0.40 -22.60
N LYS A 31 2.31 -0.15 -21.35
CA LYS A 31 3.54 -0.72 -20.78
C LYS A 31 3.39 -2.23 -20.54
N VAL A 32 2.25 -2.64 -19.98
CA VAL A 32 1.88 -4.05 -19.78
C VAL A 32 1.69 -4.75 -21.14
N ALA A 33 1.08 -4.08 -22.12
CA ALA A 33 1.05 -4.58 -23.50
C ALA A 33 2.46 -4.77 -24.07
N GLY A 34 3.36 -3.79 -23.94
CA GLY A 34 4.74 -3.87 -24.43
C GLY A 34 5.56 -5.04 -23.85
N VAL A 35 5.33 -5.39 -22.59
CA VAL A 35 5.96 -6.55 -21.94
C VAL A 35 5.29 -7.88 -22.37
N LEU A 36 3.96 -7.91 -22.49
CA LEU A 36 3.19 -9.11 -22.85
C LEU A 36 3.20 -9.43 -24.36
N ILE A 37 3.55 -8.49 -25.24
CA ILE A 37 3.72 -8.72 -26.69
C ILE A 37 4.92 -9.64 -26.98
N LYS A 38 5.86 -9.81 -26.03
CA LYS A 38 6.96 -10.78 -26.16
C LYS A 38 6.50 -12.25 -26.00
N ASN A 39 5.25 -12.49 -25.60
CA ASN A 39 4.65 -13.81 -25.54
C ASN A 39 3.45 -13.91 -26.51
N PRO A 40 3.52 -14.75 -27.56
CA PRO A 40 2.50 -14.80 -28.62
C PRO A 40 1.11 -15.25 -28.15
N LEU A 41 0.97 -15.83 -26.95
CA LEU A 41 -0.32 -16.25 -26.38
C LEU A 41 -1.11 -15.12 -25.70
N THR A 42 -0.49 -13.97 -25.39
CA THR A 42 -1.11 -12.87 -24.61
C THR A 42 -1.43 -11.62 -25.43
N VAL A 43 -1.15 -11.64 -26.73
CA VAL A 43 -1.42 -10.55 -27.68
C VAL A 43 -2.88 -10.07 -27.68
N PRO A 44 -3.92 -10.94 -27.63
CA PRO A 44 -5.32 -10.48 -27.64
C PRO A 44 -5.70 -9.65 -26.41
N TYR A 45 -5.17 -10.00 -25.23
CA TYR A 45 -5.43 -9.29 -23.97
C TYR A 45 -4.78 -7.89 -23.96
N SER A 46 -3.61 -7.76 -24.60
CA SER A 46 -2.89 -6.49 -24.69
C SER A 46 -3.60 -5.43 -25.55
N ILE A 47 -4.26 -5.86 -26.63
CA ILE A 47 -5.04 -4.98 -27.52
C ILE A 47 -6.35 -4.53 -26.84
N ALA A 48 -6.99 -5.41 -26.05
CA ALA A 48 -8.20 -5.08 -25.29
C ALA A 48 -7.93 -4.04 -24.19
N ALA A 49 -6.80 -4.16 -23.48
CA ALA A 49 -6.38 -3.16 -22.48
C ALA A 49 -6.09 -1.79 -23.12
N PHE A 50 -5.46 -1.77 -24.30
CA PHE A 50 -5.23 -0.55 -25.09
C PHE A 50 -6.53 0.14 -25.52
N LEU A 51 -7.49 -0.62 -26.09
CA LEU A 51 -8.78 -0.07 -26.53
C LEU A 51 -9.65 0.39 -25.36
N GLY A 52 -9.60 -0.32 -24.22
CA GLY A 52 -10.25 0.08 -22.98
C GLY A 52 -9.70 1.38 -22.41
N GLN A 53 -8.39 1.58 -22.49
CA GLN A 53 -7.73 2.81 -22.02
C GLN A 53 -8.04 4.03 -22.90
N ALA A 54 -7.99 3.89 -24.23
CA ALA A 54 -8.27 4.97 -25.16
C ALA A 54 -9.76 5.39 -25.20
N SER A 55 -10.65 4.59 -24.61
CA SER A 55 -12.09 4.86 -24.53
C SER A 55 -12.55 5.34 -23.16
N LEU A 56 -11.64 5.56 -22.21
CA LEU A 56 -12.00 6.09 -20.89
C LEU A 56 -12.55 7.50 -21.02
N GLN A 57 -13.76 7.68 -20.51
CA GLN A 57 -14.41 8.98 -20.43
C GLN A 57 -13.78 9.80 -19.30
N ASP A 58 -13.70 11.12 -19.51
CA ASP A 58 -13.35 12.05 -18.45
C ASP A 58 -14.34 11.90 -17.28
N ILE A 59 -13.83 11.44 -16.13
CA ILE A 59 -14.62 11.27 -14.92
C ILE A 59 -14.79 12.64 -14.29
N LYS A 60 -16.03 13.13 -14.24
CA LYS A 60 -16.38 14.36 -13.52
C LYS A 60 -16.35 14.10 -12.02
N THR A 61 -15.41 14.72 -11.34
CA THR A 61 -15.14 14.54 -9.91
C THR A 61 -15.52 15.75 -9.07
N LYS A 62 -15.73 16.88 -9.75
CA LYS A 62 -16.29 18.10 -9.16
C LYS A 62 -17.70 17.84 -8.66
N VAL A 63 -17.91 17.95 -7.35
CA VAL A 63 -19.19 17.76 -6.66
C VAL A 63 -19.94 19.07 -6.46
N SER A 64 -19.24 20.19 -6.52
CA SER A 64 -19.80 21.54 -6.39
C SER A 64 -20.82 21.84 -7.48
N GLY A 65 -21.97 22.39 -7.07
CA GLY A 65 -23.08 22.71 -7.96
C GLY A 65 -23.97 21.53 -8.36
N LEU A 66 -23.74 20.31 -7.87
CA LEU A 66 -24.58 19.14 -8.14
C LEU A 66 -25.83 19.01 -7.25
N GLY A 67 -26.10 20.02 -6.39
CA GLY A 67 -27.24 19.99 -5.47
C GLY A 67 -27.13 18.89 -4.40
N ILE A 68 -25.91 18.52 -4.01
CA ILE A 68 -25.68 17.57 -2.93
C ILE A 68 -25.82 18.29 -1.60
N LYS A 69 -26.75 17.85 -0.75
CA LYS A 69 -27.02 18.51 0.54
C LYS A 69 -25.89 18.33 1.55
N LYS A 70 -25.35 17.12 1.63
CA LYS A 70 -24.31 16.76 2.60
C LYS A 70 -23.30 15.81 1.97
N ILE A 71 -22.03 16.15 2.14
CA ILE A 71 -20.89 15.36 1.67
C ILE A 71 -20.04 15.03 2.88
N PHE A 72 -19.70 13.75 3.03
CA PHE A 72 -18.79 13.27 4.06
C PHE A 72 -17.72 12.38 3.43
N HIS A 73 -16.46 12.78 3.59
CA HIS A 73 -15.31 12.09 3.02
C HIS A 73 -14.37 11.63 4.12
N ILE A 74 -14.12 10.33 4.17
CA ILE A 74 -13.07 9.75 5.02
C ILE A 74 -11.85 9.48 4.15
N THR A 75 -10.70 10.05 4.46
CA THR A 75 -9.44 9.81 3.72
C THR A 75 -8.46 8.97 4.52
N ALA A 76 -7.62 8.20 3.84
CA ALA A 76 -6.58 7.38 4.44
C ALA A 76 -5.29 8.19 4.64
N TYR A 77 -4.84 8.30 5.89
CA TYR A 77 -3.61 9.00 6.29
C TYR A 77 -2.34 8.22 5.96
N ASN A 78 -2.40 6.88 6.08
CA ASN A 78 -1.26 5.98 5.87
C ASN A 78 -1.25 5.35 4.47
N GLU A 79 -1.99 5.92 3.51
CA GLU A 79 -1.93 5.49 2.11
C GLU A 79 -0.79 6.21 1.39
N TRP A 80 0.26 5.48 1.02
CA TRP A 80 1.46 6.03 0.39
C TRP A 80 1.80 5.37 -0.94
N ARG A 81 0.89 4.58 -1.53
CA ARG A 81 1.13 4.01 -2.86
C ARG A 81 1.07 5.11 -3.91
N LYS A 82 2.03 5.06 -4.84
CA LYS A 82 2.08 5.96 -6.00
C LYS A 82 0.80 5.93 -6.83
N ASN A 83 0.20 4.74 -6.96
CA ASN A 83 -1.00 4.52 -7.77
C ASN A 83 -2.32 4.87 -7.06
N PHE A 84 -2.27 5.32 -5.80
CA PHE A 84 -3.45 5.63 -4.99
C PHE A 84 -3.48 7.11 -4.60
N ALA A 85 -3.21 8.00 -5.55
CA ALA A 85 -3.32 9.44 -5.34
C ALA A 85 -4.74 9.81 -4.88
N LEU A 86 -4.83 10.57 -3.78
CA LEU A 86 -6.11 11.03 -3.25
C LEU A 86 -6.73 12.03 -4.23
N THR A 87 -8.02 11.87 -4.52
CA THR A 87 -8.84 12.92 -5.14
C THR A 87 -9.64 13.61 -4.03
N PRO A 88 -9.22 14.80 -3.57
CA PRO A 88 -9.91 15.49 -2.49
C PRO A 88 -11.28 15.99 -2.97
N THR A 89 -12.28 15.96 -2.09
CA THR A 89 -13.52 16.70 -2.32
C THR A 89 -13.31 18.19 -2.05
N GLU A 90 -13.89 19.06 -2.88
CA GLU A 90 -13.85 20.51 -2.68
C GLU A 90 -14.96 21.03 -1.74
N GLU A 91 -15.96 20.20 -1.44
CA GLU A 91 -17.09 20.54 -0.58
C GLU A 91 -17.35 19.44 0.48
N GLY A 92 -17.99 19.85 1.59
CA GLY A 92 -18.42 18.95 2.65
C GLY A 92 -17.45 18.81 3.82
N TYR A 93 -17.69 17.77 4.61
CA TYR A 93 -16.84 17.41 5.74
C TYR A 93 -15.83 16.35 5.32
N THR A 94 -14.53 16.63 5.48
CA THR A 94 -13.46 15.65 5.22
C THR A 94 -12.68 15.37 6.49
N ILE A 95 -12.46 14.09 6.81
CA ILE A 95 -11.62 13.67 7.93
C ILE A 95 -10.57 12.64 7.48
N SER A 96 -9.31 12.88 7.83
CA SER A 96 -8.20 11.97 7.50
C SER A 96 -7.94 11.00 8.63
N MET A 97 -8.38 9.75 8.46
CA MET A 97 -8.22 8.69 9.44
C MET A 97 -6.88 7.95 9.30
N LEU A 98 -6.36 7.44 10.42
CA LEU A 98 -5.29 6.44 10.40
C LEU A 98 -5.70 5.24 9.53
N GLY A 99 -4.72 4.59 8.92
CA GLY A 99 -4.95 3.44 8.03
C GLY A 99 -4.66 3.73 6.55
N ALA A 100 -4.47 2.66 5.80
CA ALA A 100 -4.34 2.65 4.35
C ALA A 100 -5.72 2.67 3.65
N HIS A 101 -5.73 2.71 2.32
CA HIS A 101 -6.97 2.81 1.53
C HIS A 101 -8.06 1.78 1.93
N SER A 102 -7.69 0.49 2.02
CA SER A 102 -8.62 -0.59 2.37
C SER A 102 -8.83 -0.76 3.89
N ASP A 103 -8.02 -0.09 4.72
CA ASP A 103 -8.35 0.08 6.14
C ASP A 103 -9.56 1.00 6.30
N ILE A 104 -9.71 1.97 5.41
CA ILE A 104 -10.84 2.91 5.37
C ILE A 104 -12.03 2.34 4.60
N GLY A 105 -11.79 1.85 3.37
CA GLY A 105 -12.85 1.35 2.48
C GLY A 105 -13.30 -0.09 2.75
N GLY A 106 -12.54 -0.85 3.55
CA GLY A 106 -12.68 -2.30 3.67
C GLY A 106 -12.00 -3.06 2.53
N GLY A 107 -11.96 -4.39 2.65
CA GLY A 107 -11.41 -5.30 1.64
C GLY A 107 -10.20 -6.13 2.08
N TYR A 108 -9.69 -5.92 3.30
CA TYR A 108 -8.68 -6.81 3.88
C TYR A 108 -9.29 -8.11 4.40
N ALA A 109 -8.69 -9.22 3.98
CA ALA A 109 -8.98 -10.53 4.55
C ALA A 109 -8.41 -10.63 5.98
N HIS A 110 -9.00 -11.50 6.80
CA HIS A 110 -8.40 -11.86 8.08
C HIS A 110 -7.21 -12.76 7.82
N LEU A 111 -6.00 -12.30 8.16
CA LEU A 111 -4.76 -13.05 7.96
C LEU A 111 -4.11 -13.36 9.31
N ASP A 112 -3.62 -14.60 9.46
CA ASP A 112 -2.85 -15.02 10.63
C ASP A 112 -1.48 -14.36 10.71
N LYS A 113 -0.98 -13.85 9.57
CA LYS A 113 0.27 -13.10 9.49
C LYS A 113 0.27 -12.22 8.24
N TYR A 114 0.65 -10.96 8.41
CA TYR A 114 0.83 -9.98 7.35
C TYR A 114 2.33 -9.69 7.20
N THR A 115 2.86 -9.91 5.99
CA THR A 115 4.25 -9.60 5.67
C THR A 115 4.30 -8.64 4.49
N ALA A 116 5.08 -7.56 4.62
CA ALA A 116 5.29 -6.56 3.59
C ALA A 116 6.78 -6.32 3.35
N VAL A 117 7.20 -6.26 2.09
CA VAL A 117 8.56 -5.86 1.70
C VAL A 117 8.54 -4.36 1.44
N LEU A 118 9.17 -3.58 2.30
CA LEU A 118 9.08 -2.11 2.31
C LEU A 118 10.19 -1.44 1.50
N ASP A 119 11.32 -2.13 1.33
CA ASP A 119 12.45 -1.68 0.53
C ASP A 119 13.27 -2.91 0.10
N TYR A 120 14.06 -2.76 -0.96
CA TYR A 120 15.06 -3.73 -1.39
C TYR A 120 16.26 -2.98 -2.00
N PHE A 121 17.47 -3.43 -1.71
CA PHE A 121 18.67 -2.70 -2.12
C PHE A 121 19.93 -3.57 -2.03
N ASP A 122 20.94 -3.20 -2.82
CA ASP A 122 22.24 -3.84 -2.81
C ASP A 122 23.23 -3.02 -1.96
N VAL A 123 24.00 -3.71 -1.13
CA VAL A 123 25.09 -3.14 -0.34
C VAL A 123 26.40 -3.70 -0.86
N LYS A 124 27.20 -2.86 -1.50
CA LYS A 124 28.52 -3.29 -2.01
C LYS A 124 29.42 -3.65 -0.84
N VAL A 125 30.35 -4.58 -1.09
CA VAL A 125 31.38 -4.93 -0.10
C VAL A 125 32.13 -3.66 0.34
N GLY A 126 32.08 -3.35 1.63
CA GLY A 126 32.69 -2.15 2.24
C GLY A 126 31.86 -0.86 2.16
N ASP A 127 30.59 -0.90 1.72
CA ASP A 127 29.69 0.26 1.69
C ASP A 127 28.82 0.39 2.94
N ASP A 128 29.39 0.95 4.00
CA ASP A 128 28.66 1.24 5.24
C ASP A 128 27.63 2.38 5.08
N LYS A 129 27.68 3.15 3.99
CA LYS A 129 26.84 4.33 3.82
C LYS A 129 25.42 3.93 3.42
N THR A 130 25.28 3.00 2.48
CA THR A 130 23.97 2.55 2.00
C THR A 130 23.12 1.98 3.14
N LEU A 131 23.68 1.15 4.01
CA LEU A 131 22.95 0.61 5.18
C LEU A 131 22.48 1.71 6.14
N LYS A 132 23.32 2.73 6.40
CA LYS A 132 22.94 3.86 7.27
C LYS A 132 21.83 4.71 6.67
N GLU A 133 21.81 4.88 5.34
CA GLU A 133 20.72 5.59 4.66
C GLU A 133 19.42 4.80 4.70
N LYS A 134 19.49 3.49 4.47
CA LYS A 134 18.33 2.59 4.52
C LYS A 134 17.78 2.41 5.93
N GLU A 135 18.63 2.46 6.96
CA GLU A 135 18.18 2.47 8.36
C GLU A 135 17.24 3.65 8.65
N LYS A 136 17.39 4.81 7.99
CA LYS A 136 16.46 5.93 8.17
C LYS A 136 15.04 5.60 7.69
N ILE A 137 14.91 4.76 6.67
CA ILE A 137 13.62 4.27 6.18
C ILE A 137 13.02 3.31 7.21
N ARG A 138 13.81 2.38 7.76
CA ARG A 138 13.36 1.51 8.86
C ARG A 138 12.89 2.32 10.07
N GLN A 139 13.68 3.33 10.46
CA GLN A 139 13.36 4.23 11.58
C GLN A 139 12.10 5.05 11.35
N PHE A 140 11.73 5.39 10.11
CA PHE A 140 10.45 6.04 9.85
C PHE A 140 9.28 5.19 10.38
N TYR A 141 9.21 3.90 10.04
CA TYR A 141 8.11 3.03 10.49
C TYR A 141 8.08 2.84 12.01
N ILE A 142 9.25 2.76 12.64
CA ILE A 142 9.38 2.65 14.11
C ILE A 142 8.95 3.95 14.79
N ASN A 143 9.42 5.09 14.31
CA ASN A 143 9.09 6.39 14.89
C ASN A 143 7.62 6.77 14.69
N GLN A 144 7.00 6.33 13.60
CA GLN A 144 5.55 6.44 13.39
C GLN A 144 4.74 5.43 14.23
N ARG A 145 5.41 4.55 14.99
CA ARG A 145 4.84 3.48 15.80
C ARG A 145 4.00 2.49 15.01
N ILE A 146 4.32 2.31 13.72
CA ILE A 146 3.63 1.34 12.88
C ILE A 146 4.17 -0.05 13.17
N SER A 147 5.49 -0.17 13.30
CA SER A 147 6.18 -1.43 13.58
C SER A 147 7.14 -1.26 14.75
N THR A 148 7.32 -2.32 15.54
CA THR A 148 8.37 -2.38 16.56
C THR A 148 9.69 -2.85 15.95
N GLU A 149 10.81 -2.62 16.65
CA GLU A 149 12.14 -3.05 16.17
C GLU A 149 12.25 -4.53 15.82
N LYS A 150 11.44 -5.39 16.45
CA LYS A 150 11.42 -6.84 16.23
C LYS A 150 10.59 -7.24 15.02
N GLU A 151 9.61 -6.41 14.64
CA GLU A 151 8.67 -6.70 13.56
C GLU A 151 9.20 -6.21 12.21
N ILE A 152 10.10 -5.21 12.21
CA ILE A 152 10.72 -4.67 11.00
C ILE A 152 12.24 -4.88 11.02
N ALA A 153 12.76 -5.60 10.02
CA ALA A 153 14.17 -5.97 9.96
C ALA A 153 14.72 -5.97 8.54
N PHE A 154 16.03 -5.71 8.43
CA PHE A 154 16.77 -6.02 7.23
C PHE A 154 17.07 -7.52 7.18
N ARG A 155 16.78 -8.14 6.04
CA ARG A 155 17.11 -9.54 5.78
C ARG A 155 17.97 -9.61 4.54
N ASN A 156 19.14 -10.22 4.65
CA ASN A 156 19.91 -10.59 3.45
C ASN A 156 19.13 -11.71 2.74
N ALA A 157 18.69 -11.43 1.51
CA ALA A 157 17.91 -12.36 0.72
C ALA A 157 18.78 -13.24 -0.19
N TYR A 158 19.87 -12.70 -0.71
CA TYR A 158 20.91 -13.41 -1.48
C TYR A 158 22.11 -12.48 -1.73
N ASP A 159 23.24 -13.02 -2.19
CA ASP A 159 24.41 -12.21 -2.53
C ASP A 159 24.67 -12.19 -4.04
N HIS A 160 25.07 -11.03 -4.56
CA HIS A 160 25.58 -10.88 -5.92
C HIS A 160 27.05 -11.29 -5.94
N VAL A 161 27.37 -12.30 -6.75
CA VAL A 161 28.70 -12.88 -6.84
C VAL A 161 29.16 -12.87 -8.29
N LYS A 162 30.37 -12.38 -8.51
CA LYS A 162 31.05 -12.47 -9.80
C LYS A 162 31.81 -13.77 -9.88
N GLU A 163 31.42 -14.62 -10.82
CA GLU A 163 32.19 -15.79 -11.21
C GLU A 163 33.12 -15.43 -12.36
N THR A 164 34.40 -15.70 -12.18
CA THR A 164 35.43 -15.47 -13.19
C THR A 164 36.07 -16.78 -13.58
N THR A 165 36.05 -17.07 -14.88
CA THR A 165 36.68 -18.24 -15.50
C THR A 165 37.93 -17.78 -16.23
N VAL A 166 39.08 -18.32 -15.84
CA VAL A 166 40.37 -18.05 -16.48
C VAL A 166 40.80 -19.29 -17.26
N THR A 167 41.08 -19.12 -18.55
CA THR A 167 41.56 -20.17 -19.46
C THR A 167 42.85 -19.68 -20.15
N SER A 168 43.55 -20.57 -20.86
CA SER A 168 44.66 -20.17 -21.73
C SER A 168 44.24 -19.22 -22.87
N ALA A 169 42.96 -19.21 -23.25
CA ALA A 169 42.42 -18.39 -24.33
C ALA A 169 41.87 -17.03 -23.87
N GLY A 170 41.74 -16.79 -22.55
CA GLY A 170 41.23 -15.54 -22.01
C GLY A 170 40.45 -15.67 -20.70
N VAL A 171 39.84 -14.56 -20.28
CA VAL A 171 39.06 -14.42 -19.04
C VAL A 171 37.59 -14.16 -19.38
N GLY A 172 36.69 -14.98 -18.85
CA GLY A 172 35.24 -14.78 -18.92
C GLY A 172 34.67 -14.46 -17.54
N THR A 173 33.65 -13.60 -17.47
CA THR A 173 32.99 -13.27 -16.21
C THR A 173 31.47 -13.35 -16.35
N ARG A 174 30.78 -13.80 -15.31
CA ARG A 174 29.33 -13.72 -15.20
C ARG A 174 28.90 -13.43 -13.77
N GLU A 175 27.77 -12.78 -13.62
CA GLU A 175 27.11 -12.58 -12.33
C GLU A 175 26.26 -13.82 -12.00
N ILE A 176 26.33 -14.27 -10.76
CA ILE A 176 25.51 -15.33 -10.20
C ILE A 176 24.91 -14.87 -8.86
N LYS A 177 23.77 -15.44 -8.49
CA LYS A 177 23.20 -15.29 -7.15
C LYS A 177 23.72 -16.42 -6.27
N ALA A 178 24.27 -16.07 -5.12
CA ALA A 178 24.64 -17.01 -4.07
C ALA A 178 23.65 -16.92 -2.90
N GLU A 179 23.65 -17.93 -2.05
CA GLU A 179 22.98 -17.85 -0.75
C GLU A 179 23.50 -16.64 0.05
N PRO A 180 22.69 -16.08 0.97
CA PRO A 180 23.12 -15.02 1.87
C PRO A 180 24.45 -15.32 2.58
N ASP A 181 25.18 -14.26 2.93
CA ASP A 181 26.44 -14.31 3.69
C ASP A 181 27.59 -15.03 2.96
N PHE A 182 27.67 -14.86 1.63
CA PHE A 182 28.81 -15.32 0.83
C PHE A 182 30.11 -14.65 1.31
N PRO A 183 31.24 -15.38 1.36
CA PRO A 183 32.50 -14.81 1.88
C PRO A 183 33.04 -13.64 1.04
N ASP A 184 33.31 -12.50 1.68
CA ASP A 184 33.90 -11.31 1.03
C ASP A 184 35.24 -11.58 0.34
N LYS A 185 36.04 -12.49 0.92
CA LYS A 185 37.37 -12.86 0.39
C LYS A 185 37.30 -13.68 -0.90
N GLY A 186 36.10 -14.05 -1.35
CA GLY A 186 35.90 -14.93 -2.48
C GLY A 186 36.28 -16.38 -2.20
N LYS A 187 36.03 -17.24 -3.17
CA LYS A 187 36.29 -18.68 -3.10
C LYS A 187 36.73 -19.21 -4.47
N THR A 188 37.79 -19.99 -4.49
CA THR A 188 38.11 -20.82 -5.67
C THR A 188 37.15 -22.00 -5.70
N VAL A 189 36.39 -22.10 -6.78
CA VAL A 189 35.35 -23.13 -6.95
C VAL A 189 35.91 -24.35 -7.66
N PHE A 190 36.81 -24.12 -8.62
CA PHE A 190 37.39 -25.19 -9.42
C PHE A 190 38.78 -24.82 -9.94
N THR A 191 39.68 -25.79 -9.95
CA THR A 191 41.03 -25.65 -10.52
C THR A 191 41.36 -26.89 -11.35
N SER A 192 41.81 -26.67 -12.59
CA SER A 192 42.38 -27.70 -13.46
C SER A 192 43.59 -27.15 -14.23
N PRO A 193 44.37 -28.00 -14.91
CA PRO A 193 45.44 -27.54 -15.80
C PRO A 193 44.97 -26.65 -16.97
N TYR A 194 43.69 -26.70 -17.34
CA TYR A 194 43.14 -26.01 -18.51
C TYR A 194 42.38 -24.71 -18.16
N PHE A 195 41.77 -24.66 -16.98
CA PHE A 195 41.03 -23.50 -16.52
C PHE A 195 40.86 -23.46 -14.99
N GLN A 196 40.64 -22.25 -14.47
CA GLN A 196 40.32 -21.97 -13.07
C GLN A 196 39.03 -21.15 -12.98
N ILE A 197 38.22 -21.43 -11.96
CA ILE A 197 37.01 -20.68 -11.64
C ILE A 197 37.12 -20.15 -10.22
N PHE A 198 37.01 -18.83 -10.07
CA PHE A 198 36.89 -18.17 -8.78
C PHE A 198 35.63 -17.32 -8.71
N GLN A 199 35.07 -17.23 -7.51
CA GLN A 199 33.88 -16.44 -7.20
C GLN A 199 34.27 -15.35 -6.21
N THR A 200 33.83 -14.13 -6.46
CA THR A 200 34.07 -12.95 -5.60
C THR A 200 32.76 -12.23 -5.35
N LYS A 201 32.48 -11.89 -4.09
CA LYS A 201 31.29 -11.12 -3.74
C LYS A 201 31.36 -9.71 -4.30
N GLU A 202 30.27 -9.24 -4.88
CA GLU A 202 30.10 -7.85 -5.33
C GLU A 202 29.24 -7.06 -4.35
N SER A 203 28.12 -7.65 -3.89
CA SER A 203 27.21 -7.01 -2.92
C SER A 203 26.29 -8.00 -2.21
N ASP A 204 25.78 -7.60 -1.05
CA ASP A 204 24.64 -8.21 -0.36
C ASP A 204 23.33 -7.64 -0.90
N HIS A 205 22.32 -8.48 -1.18
CA HIS A 205 20.97 -8.02 -1.51
C HIS A 205 20.07 -8.06 -0.28
N TYR A 206 19.78 -6.90 0.28
CA TYR A 206 18.90 -6.76 1.44
C TYR A 206 17.47 -6.44 1.04
N ILE A 207 16.53 -6.98 1.81
CA ILE A 207 15.16 -6.50 1.87
C ILE A 207 14.87 -5.92 3.25
N LEU A 208 14.06 -4.85 3.31
CA LEU A 208 13.42 -4.39 4.53
C LEU A 208 12.05 -5.03 4.63
N GLU A 209 11.87 -5.94 5.58
CA GLU A 209 10.65 -6.71 5.75
C GLU A 209 9.94 -6.30 7.05
N ASP A 210 8.63 -6.05 6.95
CA ASP A 210 7.72 -5.91 8.09
C ASP A 210 6.88 -7.18 8.21
N SER A 211 6.73 -7.69 9.44
CA SER A 211 5.99 -8.90 9.70
C SER A 211 5.19 -8.82 11.00
N ARG A 212 3.87 -8.70 10.88
CA ARG A 212 2.95 -8.41 12.00
C ARG A 212 1.65 -9.21 11.89
N TYR A 213 0.94 -9.34 13.00
CA TYR A 213 -0.47 -9.75 12.97
C TYR A 213 -1.33 -8.50 12.88
N ILE A 214 -2.11 -8.38 11.81
CA ILE A 214 -2.98 -7.23 11.57
C ILE A 214 -4.43 -7.70 11.48
N SER A 215 -5.30 -7.08 12.28
CA SER A 215 -6.72 -7.35 12.25
C SER A 215 -7.42 -6.50 11.19
N ASN A 216 -8.28 -7.13 10.40
CA ASN A 216 -9.16 -6.45 9.45
C ASN A 216 -10.38 -5.77 10.09
N LYS A 217 -10.52 -5.80 11.42
CA LYS A 217 -11.65 -5.18 12.13
C LYS A 217 -11.63 -3.66 12.13
N TYR A 218 -10.50 -3.06 11.73
CA TYR A 218 -10.34 -1.61 11.69
C TYR A 218 -11.34 -0.90 10.78
N SER A 219 -11.64 -1.48 9.61
CA SER A 219 -12.55 -0.87 8.64
C SER A 219 -13.98 -0.71 9.16
N LEU A 220 -14.33 -1.44 10.22
CA LEU A 220 -15.61 -1.23 10.90
C LEU A 220 -15.70 0.14 11.56
N VAL A 221 -14.59 0.79 11.91
CA VAL A 221 -14.62 2.17 12.44
C VAL A 221 -15.14 3.13 11.38
N ALA A 222 -14.51 3.14 10.20
CA ALA A 222 -14.91 3.99 9.09
C ALA A 222 -16.34 3.66 8.60
N MET A 223 -16.68 2.36 8.55
CA MET A 223 -18.04 1.91 8.23
C MET A 223 -19.07 2.46 9.21
N ASN A 224 -18.84 2.38 10.52
CA ASN A 224 -19.78 2.87 11.54
C ASN A 224 -19.91 4.39 11.51
N MET A 225 -18.81 5.13 11.25
CA MET A 225 -18.89 6.58 11.05
C MET A 225 -19.77 6.93 9.85
N MET A 226 -19.58 6.26 8.72
CA MET A 226 -20.36 6.52 7.51
C MET A 226 -21.83 6.14 7.71
N LEU A 227 -22.09 5.03 8.40
CA LEU A 227 -23.43 4.57 8.75
C LEU A 227 -24.15 5.63 9.59
N GLN A 228 -23.53 6.09 10.68
CA GLN A 228 -24.10 7.11 11.55
C GLN A 228 -24.36 8.41 10.79
N LYS A 229 -23.39 8.89 10.00
CA LYS A 229 -23.54 10.11 9.21
C LYS A 229 -24.64 9.99 8.15
N GLY A 230 -24.81 8.80 7.57
CA GLY A 230 -25.92 8.49 6.67
C GLY A 230 -27.28 8.58 7.38
N ILE A 231 -27.40 7.96 8.55
CA ILE A 231 -28.62 7.99 9.39
C ILE A 231 -28.97 9.43 9.80
N ASP A 232 -27.99 10.20 10.28
CA ASP A 232 -28.17 11.61 10.65
C ASP A 232 -28.70 12.45 9.47
N ASN A 233 -28.32 12.06 8.25
CA ASN A 233 -28.78 12.64 6.99
C ASN A 233 -29.96 11.90 6.38
N LYS A 234 -30.74 11.17 7.18
CA LYS A 234 -32.00 10.51 6.82
C LYS A 234 -31.84 9.48 5.71
N VAL A 235 -30.67 8.89 5.50
CA VAL A 235 -30.53 7.69 4.67
C VAL A 235 -31.18 6.54 5.45
N PRO A 236 -32.06 5.72 4.83
CA PRO A 236 -32.88 4.74 5.56
C PRO A 236 -32.10 3.47 5.93
N PHE A 237 -30.97 3.63 6.63
CA PHE A 237 -30.21 2.52 7.18
C PHE A 237 -30.77 2.09 8.55
N TYR A 238 -30.54 0.82 8.90
CA TYR A 238 -30.63 0.35 10.27
C TYR A 238 -29.43 0.87 11.07
N LYS A 239 -29.57 1.02 12.40
CA LYS A 239 -28.48 1.49 13.27
C LYS A 239 -27.27 0.57 13.26
N ASP A 240 -27.53 -0.73 13.10
CA ASP A 240 -26.54 -1.80 13.08
C ASP A 240 -27.14 -3.07 12.46
N TYR A 241 -26.31 -4.10 12.30
CA TYR A 241 -26.72 -5.40 11.77
C TYR A 241 -27.70 -6.15 12.71
N LYS A 242 -27.65 -5.90 14.03
CA LYS A 242 -28.53 -6.56 15.02
C LYS A 242 -29.96 -6.06 14.85
N GLU A 243 -30.15 -4.76 14.63
CA GLU A 243 -31.45 -4.17 14.32
C GLU A 243 -31.99 -4.66 12.97
N ALA A 244 -31.12 -4.78 11.96
CA ALA A 244 -31.51 -5.33 10.66
C ALA A 244 -32.10 -6.74 10.81
N ILE A 245 -31.43 -7.62 11.58
CA ILE A 245 -31.91 -8.97 11.91
C ILE A 245 -33.22 -8.91 12.69
N ALA A 246 -33.32 -8.06 13.72
CA ALA A 246 -34.52 -7.92 14.53
C ALA A 246 -35.75 -7.46 13.71
N LYS A 247 -35.51 -6.73 12.61
CA LYS A 247 -36.54 -6.30 11.65
C LYS A 247 -36.77 -7.29 10.50
N GLY A 248 -36.23 -8.51 10.60
CA GLY A 248 -36.50 -9.61 9.68
C GLY A 248 -35.59 -9.64 8.45
N ASN A 249 -34.51 -8.85 8.40
CA ASN A 249 -33.56 -8.93 7.30
C ASN A 249 -32.58 -10.08 7.50
N LYS A 250 -32.22 -10.74 6.40
CA LYS A 250 -31.13 -11.72 6.39
C LYS A 250 -29.79 -10.97 6.39
N VAL A 251 -28.95 -11.28 7.37
CA VAL A 251 -27.55 -10.81 7.43
C VAL A 251 -26.67 -12.05 7.45
N ASP A 252 -25.96 -12.27 6.34
CA ASP A 252 -24.94 -13.32 6.25
C ASP A 252 -23.69 -12.89 7.01
N HIS A 253 -22.99 -13.85 7.61
CA HIS A 253 -21.75 -13.64 8.38
C HIS A 253 -21.78 -12.45 9.37
N PRO A 254 -22.73 -12.41 10.35
CA PRO A 254 -22.87 -11.26 11.26
C PRO A 254 -21.60 -10.88 12.02
N PHE A 255 -20.73 -11.86 12.27
CA PHE A 255 -19.44 -11.64 12.93
C PHE A 255 -18.52 -10.71 12.13
N GLU A 256 -18.69 -10.54 10.81
CA GLU A 256 -17.91 -9.61 9.99
C GLU A 256 -18.17 -8.15 10.37
N HIS A 257 -19.41 -7.84 10.75
CA HIS A 257 -19.87 -6.49 11.12
C HIS A 257 -19.68 -6.16 12.60
N GLU A 258 -19.11 -7.08 13.38
CA GLU A 258 -18.94 -6.93 14.82
C GLU A 258 -17.48 -6.64 15.20
N ILE A 259 -17.29 -5.67 16.10
CA ILE A 259 -16.08 -5.52 16.91
C ILE A 259 -16.38 -6.18 18.27
N PRO A 260 -15.81 -7.37 18.57
CA PRO A 260 -16.13 -8.11 19.78
C PRO A 260 -15.86 -7.31 21.06
N ASP A 261 -16.69 -7.54 22.09
CA ASP A 261 -16.50 -6.93 23.40
C ASP A 261 -15.50 -7.72 24.26
N THR A 262 -14.22 -7.59 23.92
CA THR A 262 -13.12 -8.24 24.62
C THR A 262 -11.98 -7.24 24.83
N ASP A 263 -11.11 -7.53 25.80
CA ASP A 263 -9.93 -6.68 26.09
C ASP A 263 -9.06 -6.47 24.85
N LYS A 264 -9.02 -7.45 23.93
CA LYS A 264 -8.29 -7.36 22.65
C LYS A 264 -8.73 -6.18 21.79
N TYR A 265 -10.02 -5.82 21.82
CA TYR A 265 -10.59 -4.77 20.96
C TYR A 265 -10.97 -3.50 21.74
N LYS A 266 -10.61 -3.41 23.02
CA LYS A 266 -10.94 -2.26 23.87
C LYS A 266 -10.44 -0.94 23.28
N ASP A 267 -9.18 -0.90 22.86
CA ASP A 267 -8.58 0.32 22.30
C ASP A 267 -9.16 0.67 20.91
N LEU A 268 -9.52 -0.35 20.11
CA LEU A 268 -10.23 -0.14 18.85
C LEU A 268 -11.62 0.46 19.07
N LYS A 269 -12.35 0.01 20.10
CA LYS A 269 -13.66 0.59 20.44
C LYS A 269 -13.53 2.02 20.95
N GLN A 270 -12.57 2.31 21.81
CA GLN A 270 -12.29 3.68 22.25
C GLN A 270 -11.94 4.60 21.08
N TYR A 271 -11.15 4.09 20.12
CA TYR A 271 -10.89 4.80 18.88
C TYR A 271 -12.17 4.98 18.05
N MET A 272 -13.03 3.96 17.94
CA MET A 272 -14.31 4.08 17.25
C MET A 272 -15.21 5.16 17.87
N ASP A 273 -15.33 5.20 19.19
CA ASP A 273 -16.13 6.20 19.90
C ASP A 273 -15.61 7.62 19.64
N LEU A 274 -14.28 7.81 19.73
CA LEU A 274 -13.63 9.07 19.35
C LEU A 274 -13.99 9.47 17.93
N MET A 275 -13.84 8.55 16.98
CA MET A 275 -14.09 8.81 15.58
C MET A 275 -15.58 9.06 15.27
N LEU A 276 -16.50 8.42 16.00
CA LEU A 276 -17.93 8.71 15.92
C LEU A 276 -18.26 10.12 16.42
N GLU A 277 -17.64 10.59 17.50
CA GLU A 277 -17.78 11.98 17.98
C GLU A 277 -17.20 12.97 16.96
N GLU A 278 -16.01 12.69 16.41
CA GLU A 278 -15.42 13.50 15.35
C GLU A 278 -16.28 13.50 14.09
N SER A 279 -16.97 12.40 13.79
CA SER A 279 -17.86 12.32 12.63
C SER A 279 -19.01 13.32 12.71
N LYS A 280 -19.43 13.78 13.90
CA LYS A 280 -20.55 14.74 14.07
C LYS A 280 -20.22 16.17 13.63
N LYS A 281 -18.93 16.49 13.47
CA LYS A 281 -18.45 17.82 13.05
C LYS A 281 -18.66 18.06 11.55
N GLU A 282 -18.22 19.23 11.08
CA GLU A 282 -18.31 19.72 9.71
C GLU A 282 -16.98 20.40 9.29
N GLY A 283 -16.72 20.56 7.99
CA GLY A 283 -15.53 21.26 7.47
C GLY A 283 -14.29 20.37 7.21
N ILE A 284 -13.14 20.70 7.79
CA ILE A 284 -11.93 19.87 7.71
C ILE A 284 -11.63 19.33 9.10
N GLY A 285 -11.81 18.02 9.26
CA GLY A 285 -11.65 17.31 10.52
C GLY A 285 -10.19 17.19 10.91
N ASN A 286 -9.91 17.58 12.15
CA ASN A 286 -8.65 17.31 12.82
C ASN A 286 -8.99 16.73 14.19
N TYR A 287 -8.32 15.64 14.55
CA TYR A 287 -8.55 14.96 15.81
C TYR A 287 -7.24 14.57 16.46
N THR A 288 -7.27 14.38 17.77
CA THR A 288 -6.12 13.94 18.55
C THR A 288 -6.45 12.59 19.17
N VAL A 289 -5.51 11.66 19.03
CA VAL A 289 -5.64 10.31 19.60
C VAL A 289 -4.70 10.21 20.80
N PRO A 290 -5.16 9.69 21.95
CA PRO A 290 -4.25 9.36 23.05
C PRO A 290 -3.10 8.48 22.56
N SER A 291 -1.88 8.77 23.03
CA SER A 291 -0.64 8.12 22.59
C SER A 291 -0.70 6.59 22.62
N GLU A 292 -1.33 6.02 23.66
CA GLU A 292 -1.48 4.57 23.83
C GLU A 292 -2.44 3.97 22.78
N ILE A 293 -3.60 4.60 22.56
CA ILE A 293 -4.56 4.19 21.53
C ILE A 293 -3.91 4.32 20.15
N TYR A 294 -3.23 5.43 19.87
CA TYR A 294 -2.53 5.65 18.59
C TYR A 294 -1.56 4.51 18.30
N GLN A 295 -0.71 4.15 19.28
CA GLN A 295 0.25 3.06 19.13
C GLN A 295 -0.45 1.72 18.91
N HIS A 296 -1.48 1.42 19.70
CA HIS A 296 -2.26 0.19 19.56
C HIS A 296 -2.89 0.07 18.16
N ILE A 297 -3.51 1.15 17.67
CA ILE A 297 -4.10 1.20 16.33
C ILE A 297 -3.02 0.95 15.26
N CYS A 298 -1.88 1.64 15.35
CA CYS A 298 -0.82 1.50 14.37
C CYS A 298 -0.20 0.11 14.32
N ASN A 299 0.03 -0.52 15.47
CA ASN A 299 0.67 -1.85 15.53
C ASN A 299 -0.26 -3.01 15.14
N HIS A 300 -1.57 -2.92 15.44
CA HIS A 300 -2.47 -4.07 15.33
C HIS A 300 -3.47 -3.99 14.18
N TYR A 301 -3.61 -2.84 13.53
CA TYR A 301 -4.72 -2.60 12.60
C TYR A 301 -4.32 -1.93 11.29
N ILE A 302 -3.24 -1.13 11.27
CA ILE A 302 -2.83 -0.43 10.06
C ILE A 302 -2.00 -1.35 9.15
N HIS A 303 -2.51 -1.55 7.92
CA HIS A 303 -1.79 -2.28 6.89
C HIS A 303 -0.78 -1.38 6.18
N LEU A 304 0.38 -1.95 5.81
CA LEU A 304 1.38 -1.26 5.00
C LEU A 304 1.08 -1.48 3.52
N SER A 305 0.01 -0.85 3.02
CA SER A 305 -0.43 -1.01 1.63
C SER A 305 0.66 -0.65 0.60
N ALA A 306 1.50 0.33 0.94
CA ALA A 306 2.65 0.75 0.16
C ALA A 306 3.85 -0.17 0.44
N ASN A 307 4.10 -1.09 -0.50
CA ASN A 307 5.14 -2.10 -0.40
C ASN A 307 5.50 -2.63 -1.80
N PHE A 308 6.62 -3.33 -1.88
CA PHE A 308 7.09 -4.01 -3.08
C PHE A 308 6.61 -5.48 -3.13
N GLY A 309 5.56 -5.82 -2.38
CA GLY A 309 4.91 -7.13 -2.36
C GLY A 309 3.76 -7.24 -3.38
N GLY A 310 3.83 -8.27 -4.22
CA GLY A 310 2.89 -8.55 -5.30
C GLY A 310 3.61 -9.26 -6.45
N LEU A 311 2.98 -10.25 -7.08
CA LEU A 311 3.50 -11.12 -8.15
C LEU A 311 5.01 -11.00 -8.45
N ALA A 312 5.82 -11.84 -7.80
CA ALA A 312 7.23 -12.14 -8.13
C ALA A 312 8.37 -11.33 -7.47
N ALA A 313 8.17 -10.56 -6.40
CA ALA A 313 9.28 -9.94 -5.64
C ALA A 313 10.36 -10.94 -5.14
N ILE A 314 10.04 -12.23 -5.03
CA ILE A 314 10.95 -13.28 -4.53
C ILE A 314 11.69 -14.02 -5.69
N GLY A 315 11.33 -13.76 -6.95
CA GLY A 315 11.81 -14.55 -8.10
C GLY A 315 12.54 -13.79 -9.21
N VAL A 316 12.63 -12.46 -9.15
CA VAL A 316 13.23 -11.67 -10.25
C VAL A 316 14.76 -11.79 -10.26
N LYS A 317 15.33 -12.19 -11.39
CA LYS A 317 16.79 -12.26 -11.63
C LYS A 317 17.34 -10.87 -12.02
N THR A 318 18.41 -10.48 -11.31
CA THR A 318 19.51 -9.53 -11.63
C THR A 318 19.24 -8.32 -12.54
N GLY A 319 19.61 -7.12 -12.05
CA GLY A 319 20.05 -5.98 -12.87
C GLY A 319 18.97 -5.08 -13.47
N ASP A 320 17.76 -5.57 -13.68
CA ASP A 320 16.66 -4.83 -14.34
C ASP A 320 15.67 -4.18 -13.34
N HIS A 321 16.12 -3.85 -12.13
CA HIS A 321 15.25 -3.28 -11.08
C HIS A 321 14.62 -1.94 -11.50
N HIS A 322 15.36 -1.11 -12.25
CA HIS A 322 14.82 0.12 -12.85
C HIS A 322 13.76 -0.12 -13.93
N LEU A 323 13.80 -1.26 -14.64
CA LEU A 323 12.80 -1.61 -15.65
C LEU A 323 11.47 -2.06 -15.00
N LEU A 324 11.53 -2.68 -13.81
CA LEU A 324 10.36 -3.21 -13.10
C LEU A 324 9.67 -2.19 -12.19
N GLU A 325 10.34 -1.12 -11.75
CA GLU A 325 9.70 0.03 -11.11
C GLU A 325 8.51 0.56 -11.95
N SER A 326 8.61 0.46 -13.28
CA SER A 326 7.60 1.01 -14.19
C SER A 326 6.47 0.04 -14.60
N VAL A 327 6.55 -1.26 -14.25
CA VAL A 327 5.61 -2.29 -14.74
C VAL A 327 5.18 -3.34 -13.69
N GLY A 328 5.93 -3.56 -12.61
CA GLY A 328 5.75 -4.73 -11.73
C GLY A 328 5.11 -4.48 -10.36
N PHE A 329 5.22 -3.28 -9.80
CA PHE A 329 4.82 -3.02 -8.41
C PHE A 329 3.59 -2.11 -8.32
N VAL A 330 2.40 -2.73 -8.39
CA VAL A 330 1.11 -2.00 -8.21
C VAL A 330 1.06 -1.25 -6.87
N ASN A 331 1.74 -1.79 -5.85
CA ASN A 331 1.79 -1.26 -4.49
C ASN A 331 3.02 -0.38 -4.20
N GLN A 332 3.79 0.03 -5.21
CA GLN A 332 5.00 0.83 -5.00
C GLN A 332 4.74 2.08 -4.15
N PRO A 333 5.54 2.34 -3.10
CA PRO A 333 5.45 3.58 -2.34
C PRO A 333 5.86 4.79 -3.19
N VAL A 334 5.30 5.95 -2.89
CA VAL A 334 5.84 7.24 -3.36
C VAL A 334 7.30 7.41 -2.89
N ALA A 335 8.09 8.20 -3.62
CA ALA A 335 9.46 8.47 -3.21
C ALA A 335 9.49 9.13 -1.81
N PRO A 336 10.31 8.63 -0.87
CA PRO A 336 10.42 9.22 0.45
C PRO A 336 11.01 10.64 0.36
N LYS A 337 10.52 11.53 1.21
CA LYS A 337 11.05 12.89 1.39
C LYS A 337 11.93 12.95 2.63
N VAL A 338 12.89 13.88 2.63
CA VAL A 338 13.80 14.11 3.75
C VAL A 338 13.45 15.45 4.38
N SER A 339 13.17 15.46 5.68
CA SER A 339 12.95 16.69 6.45
C SER A 339 14.24 17.49 6.62
N LYS A 340 14.13 18.73 7.09
CA LYS A 340 15.29 19.57 7.42
C LYS A 340 16.23 18.91 8.44
N ASP A 341 15.67 18.10 9.34
CA ASP A 341 16.40 17.38 10.39
C ASP A 341 16.95 16.02 9.90
N GLY A 342 16.79 15.71 8.61
CA GLY A 342 17.30 14.48 8.00
C GLY A 342 16.41 13.25 8.18
N ASN A 343 15.19 13.42 8.71
CA ASN A 343 14.23 12.33 8.92
C ASN A 343 13.46 12.03 7.63
N ILE A 344 13.22 10.74 7.38
CA ILE A 344 12.41 10.29 6.26
C ILE A 344 10.93 10.45 6.59
N TYR A 345 10.12 10.83 5.61
CA TYR A 345 8.67 10.76 5.65
C TYR A 345 8.07 10.52 4.27
N TYR A 346 6.87 9.97 4.23
CA TYR A 346 6.08 9.81 3.00
C TYR A 346 4.94 10.82 2.97
N GLU A 347 4.66 11.34 1.78
CA GLU A 347 3.55 12.25 1.55
C GLU A 347 2.75 11.74 0.35
N ARG A 348 1.48 11.42 0.59
CA ARG A 348 0.58 10.93 -0.43
C ARG A 348 0.38 11.97 -1.54
N GLU A 349 0.41 11.52 -2.79
CA GLU A 349 0.05 12.37 -3.91
C GLU A 349 -1.44 12.76 -3.85
N LYS A 350 -1.75 14.00 -4.24
CA LYS A 350 -3.11 14.49 -4.43
C LYS A 350 -3.32 14.83 -5.89
N TRP A 351 -4.42 14.36 -6.45
CA TRP A 351 -4.85 14.70 -7.79
C TRP A 351 -5.99 15.73 -7.71
N TYR A 352 -5.74 16.90 -8.29
CA TYR A 352 -6.71 17.96 -8.46
C TYR A 352 -7.05 18.01 -9.96
N PRO A 353 -8.29 17.71 -10.35
CA PRO A 353 -8.74 17.77 -11.74
C PRO A 353 -8.71 19.18 -12.33
#